data_AF-A0A832PTX3-F1
#
_entry.id   AF-A0A832PTX3-F1
#
_cell.length_a   1.000
_cell.length_b   1.000
_cell.length_c   1.000
_cell.angle_alpha   90.00
_cell.angle_beta   90.00
_cell.angle_gamma   90.00
#
_symmetry.space_group_name_H-M   'P 1'
#
loop_
_entity.id
_entity.type
_entity.pdbx_description
1 polymer ?
#
loop_
_entity_poly.entity_id
_entity_poly.type
_entity_poly.pdbx_seq_one_letter_code
_entity_poly.pdbx_strand_id
1 'polypeptide(L)'
;MMAMFKKKQAAANQKGANDVVNPAATHDRGSPIYGMPILNVHEARSVIIIKRSLGAGFAGIRNELFEYPNAVMMFADARKGLAGLTEELKQM
;
A
#
# COMPACT_ATOMS: atom_id res chain seq x y z
N MET A 1 1.09 8.86 13.31
CA MET A 1 0.24 7.69 13.05
C MET A 1 0.79 7.00 11.81
N MET A 2 1.50 5.88 12.00
CA MET A 2 2.10 5.05 10.93
C MET A 2 1.07 3.99 10.55
N ALA A 3 0.58 3.97 9.31
CA ALA A 3 -0.31 2.90 8.84
C ALA A 3 0.53 1.66 8.49
N MET A 4 0.84 0.84 9.50
CA MET A 4 1.45 -0.49 9.29
C MET A 4 0.36 -1.55 9.22
N PHE A 5 0.21 -2.18 8.05
CA PHE A 5 -0.75 -3.25 7.81
C PHE A 5 -0.21 -4.59 8.28
N LYS A 6 -0.65 -5.04 9.46
CA LYS A 6 -0.52 -6.44 9.89
C LYS A 6 -1.89 -7.11 9.94
N LYS A 7 -2.48 -7.43 8.78
CA LYS A 7 -3.58 -8.40 8.72
C LYS A 7 -2.95 -9.81 8.70
N LYS A 8 -3.48 -10.71 9.53
CA LYS A 8 -3.11 -12.13 9.74
C LYS A 8 -2.30 -12.74 8.59
N GLN A 9 -1.21 -13.42 8.95
CA GLN A 9 -0.43 -14.32 8.10
C GLN A 9 -1.33 -15.37 7.45
N ALA A 10 -1.86 -15.04 6.27
CA ALA A 10 -2.36 -15.97 5.28
C ALA A 10 -1.95 -15.34 3.96
N ALA A 11 -0.74 -15.67 3.51
CA ALA A 11 -0.15 -15.32 2.21
C ALA A 11 -0.88 -14.20 1.45
N ALA A 12 -0.85 -12.98 2.00
CA ALA A 12 -1.41 -11.83 1.30
C ALA A 12 -0.44 -11.56 0.15
N ASN A 13 -0.74 -12.13 -1.02
CA ASN A 13 -0.01 -11.84 -2.24
C ASN A 13 0.15 -10.32 -2.30
N GLN A 14 1.39 -9.82 -2.34
CA GLN A 14 1.75 -8.39 -2.35
C GLN A 14 1.03 -7.60 -3.47
N LYS A 15 0.35 -8.30 -4.38
CA LYS A 15 -0.55 -7.80 -5.41
C LYS A 15 -1.95 -7.46 -4.89
N GLY A 16 -2.54 -8.27 -4.00
CA GLY A 16 -3.87 -8.01 -3.41
C GLY A 16 -3.86 -6.85 -2.41
N ALA A 17 -2.77 -6.66 -1.67
CA ALA A 17 -2.58 -5.47 -0.83
C ALA A 17 -2.55 -4.15 -1.62
N ASN A 18 -2.18 -4.21 -2.91
CA ASN A 18 -2.18 -3.04 -3.79
C ASN A 18 -3.60 -2.57 -4.10
N ASP A 19 -4.49 -3.50 -4.45
CA ASP A 19 -5.83 -3.16 -4.90
C ASP A 19 -6.72 -2.72 -3.72
N VAL A 20 -6.57 -3.34 -2.54
CA VAL A 20 -7.38 -3.01 -1.33
C VAL A 20 -7.06 -1.66 -0.68
N VAL A 21 -6.07 -0.94 -1.20
CA VAL A 21 -5.72 0.42 -0.75
C VAL A 21 -5.79 1.44 -1.88
N ASN A 22 -6.22 1.03 -3.08
CA ASN A 22 -6.27 1.88 -4.26
C ASN A 22 -7.53 2.76 -4.23
N PRO A 23 -7.41 4.09 -4.05
CA PRO A 23 -8.56 4.97 -3.95
C PRO A 23 -9.42 5.04 -5.22
N ALA A 24 -8.93 4.58 -6.38
CA ALA A 24 -9.75 4.42 -7.59
C ALA A 24 -11.03 3.59 -7.36
N ALA A 25 -11.02 2.67 -6.39
CA ALA A 25 -12.20 1.88 -6.03
C ALA A 25 -13.40 2.71 -5.54
N THR A 26 -13.18 3.94 -5.03
CA THR A 26 -14.26 4.75 -4.42
C THR A 26 -14.86 5.78 -5.36
N HIS A 27 -14.11 6.24 -6.37
CA HIS A 27 -14.53 7.38 -7.20
C HIS A 27 -14.45 7.13 -8.71
N ASP A 28 -13.57 6.24 -9.18
CA ASP A 28 -13.46 5.95 -10.62
C ASP A 28 -14.40 4.82 -11.04
N ARG A 29 -15.59 5.19 -11.55
CA ARG A 29 -16.61 4.26 -12.07
C ARG A 29 -16.12 3.38 -13.23
N GLY A 30 -15.07 3.78 -13.93
CA GLY A 30 -14.47 2.99 -15.01
C GLY A 30 -13.47 1.94 -14.52
N SER A 31 -13.09 2.01 -13.24
CA SER A 31 -12.08 1.12 -12.66
C SER A 31 -12.63 -0.31 -12.46
N PRO A 32 -11.86 -1.36 -12.79
CA PRO A 32 -12.23 -2.76 -12.51
C PRO A 32 -12.46 -3.07 -11.03
N ILE A 33 -12.00 -2.18 -10.13
CA ILE A 33 -12.17 -2.30 -8.68
C ILE A 33 -13.19 -1.33 -8.11
N TYR A 34 -13.97 -0.63 -8.95
CA TYR A 34 -14.98 0.31 -8.47
C TYR A 34 -16.03 -0.40 -7.58
N GLY A 35 -16.34 0.22 -6.44
CA GLY A 35 -17.25 -0.33 -5.43
C GLY A 35 -16.63 -1.41 -4.53
N MET A 36 -15.38 -1.82 -4.75
CA MET A 36 -14.68 -2.74 -3.86
C MET A 36 -14.42 -2.04 -2.51
N PRO A 37 -14.71 -2.69 -1.36
CA PRO A 37 -14.33 -2.15 -0.06
C PRO A 37 -12.81 -2.05 0.06
N ILE A 38 -12.31 -0.83 0.29
CA ILE A 38 -10.88 -0.54 0.48
C ILE A 38 -10.59 0.01 1.88
N LEU A 39 -9.31 0.10 2.21
CA LEU A 39 -8.80 0.83 3.38
C LEU A 39 -8.41 2.24 2.94
N ASN A 40 -9.00 3.26 3.59
CA ASN A 40 -8.75 4.68 3.29
C ASN A 40 -7.40 5.16 3.85
N VAL A 41 -6.30 4.53 3.42
CA VAL A 41 -4.94 4.86 3.86
C VAL A 41 -4.50 6.25 3.47
N HIS A 42 -5.03 6.76 2.36
CA HIS A 42 -4.72 8.09 1.85
C HIS A 42 -5.14 9.20 2.81
N GLU A 43 -6.08 8.95 3.71
CA GLU A 43 -6.50 9.90 4.77
C GLU A 43 -5.49 10.00 5.93
N ALA A 44 -4.50 9.10 6.01
CA ALA A 44 -3.47 9.17 7.05
C ALA A 44 -2.53 10.35 6.83
N ARG A 45 -1.94 10.87 7.92
CA ARG A 45 -0.93 11.95 7.85
C ARG A 45 0.26 11.58 6.95
N SER A 46 0.70 10.33 7.00
CA SER A 46 1.82 9.83 6.20
C SER A 46 1.62 8.34 5.92
N VAL A 47 1.91 7.93 4.69
CA VAL A 47 1.77 6.55 4.20
C VAL A 47 3.13 6.08 3.70
N ILE A 48 3.58 4.92 4.19
CA ILE A 48 4.79 4.26 3.70
C ILE A 48 4.37 3.01 2.93
N ILE A 49 4.79 2.91 1.68
CA ILE A 49 4.41 1.82 0.78
C ILE A 49 5.64 0.98 0.49
N ILE A 50 5.66 -0.26 0.99
CA ILE A 50 6.79 -1.19 0.80
C ILE A 50 6.48 -2.19 -0.30
N LYS A 51 7.13 -2.05 -1.46
CA LYS A 51 6.98 -2.96 -2.62
C LYS A 51 8.28 -3.09 -3.38
N ARG A 52 8.47 -4.17 -4.15
CA ARG A 52 9.68 -4.39 -4.96
C ARG A 52 9.74 -3.57 -6.26
N SER A 53 8.61 -3.07 -6.74
CA SER A 53 8.50 -2.30 -7.99
C SER A 53 7.17 -1.54 -8.03
N LEU A 54 6.94 -0.74 -9.08
CA LEU A 54 5.65 -0.07 -9.37
C LEU A 54 4.64 -0.98 -10.10
N GLY A 55 4.88 -2.29 -10.11
CA GLY A 55 4.02 -3.24 -10.81
C GLY A 55 2.58 -3.26 -10.28
N ALA A 56 1.64 -3.44 -11.21
CA ALA A 56 0.21 -3.51 -10.93
C ALA A 56 -0.16 -4.62 -9.93
N GLY A 57 -1.34 -4.45 -9.32
CA GLY A 57 -1.95 -5.43 -8.43
C GLY A 57 -2.54 -6.63 -9.16
N PHE A 58 -3.50 -7.29 -8.53
CA PHE A 58 -4.24 -8.37 -9.16
C PHE A 58 -5.18 -7.83 -10.25
N ALA A 59 -5.81 -6.68 -9.99
CA ALA A 59 -6.70 -6.02 -10.94
C ALA A 59 -6.00 -5.45 -12.20
N GLY A 60 -4.67 -5.52 -12.27
CA GLY A 60 -3.91 -5.12 -13.46
C GLY A 60 -3.84 -3.60 -13.71
N ILE A 61 -4.34 -2.78 -12.78
CA ILE A 61 -4.31 -1.32 -12.87
C ILE A 61 -3.20 -0.71 -12.02
N ARG A 62 -2.82 0.53 -12.35
CA ARG A 62 -1.95 1.35 -11.51
C ARG A 62 -2.70 1.81 -10.26
N ASN A 63 -1.96 2.00 -9.17
CA ASN A 63 -2.51 2.52 -7.93
C ASN A 63 -2.14 4.00 -7.81
N GLU A 64 -3.16 4.85 -7.83
CA GLU A 64 -2.99 6.31 -7.70
C GLU A 64 -2.37 6.72 -6.37
N LEU A 65 -2.49 5.90 -5.31
CA LEU A 65 -1.89 6.17 -4.01
C LEU A 65 -0.38 6.42 -4.10
N PHE A 66 0.29 5.86 -5.11
CA PHE A 66 1.71 6.03 -5.33
C PHE A 66 2.11 7.47 -5.70
N GLU A 67 1.14 8.28 -6.12
CA GLU A 67 1.34 9.67 -6.57
C GLU A 67 0.85 10.69 -5.52
N TYR A 68 0.28 10.23 -4.40
CA TYR A 68 -0.22 11.13 -3.36
C TYR A 68 0.94 11.80 -2.60
N PRO A 69 0.82 13.09 -2.23
CA PRO A 69 1.92 13.85 -1.62
C PRO A 69 2.31 13.35 -0.22
N ASN A 70 1.39 12.68 0.48
CA ASN A 70 1.62 12.07 1.80
C ASN A 70 2.09 10.61 1.71
N ALA A 71 2.28 10.06 0.50
CA ALA A 71 2.72 8.69 0.28
C ALA A 71 4.18 8.63 -0.14
N VAL A 72 4.96 7.81 0.56
CA VAL A 72 6.38 7.56 0.26
C VAL A 72 6.56 6.10 -0.14
N MET A 73 7.21 5.89 -1.29
CA MET A 73 7.54 4.57 -1.82
C MET A 73 8.88 4.09 -1.29
N MET A 74 8.91 2.90 -0.68
CA MET A 74 10.12 2.21 -0.26
C MET A 74 10.29 0.93 -1.09
N PHE A 75 11.30 0.90 -1.94
CA PHE A 75 11.57 -0.26 -2.79
C PHE A 75 12.34 -1.35 -2.06
N ALA A 76 11.62 -2.35 -1.55
CA ALA A 76 12.22 -3.46 -0.82
C ALA A 76 11.35 -4.73 -0.86
N ASP A 77 11.97 -5.87 -0.50
CA ASP A 77 11.20 -7.00 0.01
C ASP A 77 10.48 -6.60 1.30
N ALA A 78 9.23 -7.03 1.46
CA ALA A 78 8.37 -6.59 2.56
C ALA A 78 8.99 -6.87 3.94
N ARG A 79 9.61 -8.05 4.12
CA ARG A 79 10.23 -8.41 5.41
C ARG A 79 11.46 -7.55 5.67
N LYS A 80 12.31 -7.38 4.65
CA LYS A 80 13.55 -6.59 4.77
C LYS A 80 13.26 -5.12 5.01
N GLY A 81 12.33 -4.53 4.25
CA GLY A 81 11.96 -3.12 4.39
C GLY A 81 11.36 -2.82 5.78
N LEU A 82 10.46 -3.69 6.26
CA LEU A 82 9.88 -3.54 7.59
C LEU A 82 10.92 -3.68 8.70
N ALA A 83 11.83 -4.66 8.59
CA ALA A 83 12.90 -4.84 9.56
C ALA A 83 13.82 -3.62 9.61
N GLY A 84 14.26 -3.11 8.45
CA GLY A 84 15.09 -1.91 8.36
C GLY A 84 14.42 -0.70 9.02
N LEU A 85 13.15 -0.43 8.69
CA LEU A 85 12.39 0.66 9.28
C LEU A 85 12.28 0.52 10.81
N THR A 86 12.06 -0.70 11.30
CA THR A 86 11.91 -0.94 12.75
C THR A 86 13.22 -0.71 13.50
N GLU A 87 14.36 -1.09 12.91
CA GLU A 87 15.68 -0.86 13.53
C GLU A 87 16.04 0.63 13.55
N GLU A 88 15.79 1.36 12.47
CA GLU A 88 16.05 2.81 12.38
C GLU A 88 15.24 3.58 13.43
N LEU A 89 13.96 3.20 13.61
CA LEU A 89 13.09 3.80 14.63
C LEU A 89 13.53 3.50 16.07
N LYS A 90 14.26 2.41 16.33
CA LYS A 90 14.80 2.12 17.67
C LYS A 90 16.06 2.93 17.98
N GLN A 91 16.73 3.46 16.96
CA GLN A 91 17.95 4.25 17.09
C GLN A 91 17.67 5.76 17.24
N MET A 92 16.40 6.17 17.09
CA MET A 92 15.90 7.50 17.40
C MET A 92 15.54 7.62 18.87
#